data_AF-A0A2V1DFV6-F1
#
_entry.id   AF-A0A2V1DFV6-F1
#
_cell.length_a   1.000
_cell.length_b   1.000
_cell.length_c   1.000
_cell.angle_alpha   90.00
_cell.angle_beta   90.00
_cell.angle_gamma   90.00
#
_symmetry.space_group_name_H-M   'P 1'
#
loop_
_entity.id
_entity.type
_entity.pdbx_description
1 polymer ?
#
loop_
_entity_poly.entity_id
_entity_poly.type
_entity_poly.pdbx_seq_one_letter_code
_entity_poly.pdbx_strand_id
1 'polypeptide(L)' 'HCLNHIREILQCRMDITPVTTEYFEGINVEVGRFDQIHMCRDFSKLRSWMKEK' A
#
# COMPACT_ATOMS: atom_id res chain seq x y z
N HIS A 1 22.81 -6.74 4.71
CA HIS A 1 21.84 -5.83 5.35
C HIS A 1 21.14 -4.90 4.36
N CYS A 2 21.83 -4.22 3.42
CA CYS A 2 21.19 -3.31 2.43
C CYS A 2 20.06 -3.95 1.62
N LEU A 3 20.27 -5.14 1.08
CA LEU A 3 19.26 -5.84 0.29
C LEU A 3 18.00 -6.18 1.09
N ASN A 4 18.13 -6.43 2.40
CA ASN A 4 16.98 -6.70 3.26
C ASN A 4 16.18 -5.42 3.51
N HIS A 5 16.87 -4.29 3.68
CA HIS A 5 16.22 -2.99 3.82
C HIS A 5 15.46 -2.58 2.55
N ILE A 6 16.06 -2.80 1.37
CA ILE A 6 15.36 -2.57 0.09
C ILE A 6 14.12 -3.47 -0.02
N ARG A 7 14.23 -4.75 0.34
CA ARG A 7 13.09 -5.68 0.34
C ARG A 7 11.98 -5.26 1.30
N GLU A 8 12.33 -4.74 2.46
CA GLU A 8 11.38 -4.24 3.44
C GLU A 8 10.63 -3.01 2.90
N ILE A 9 11.36 -2.05 2.34
CA ILE A 9 10.76 -0.85 1.71
C ILE A 9 9.80 -1.25 0.59
N LEU A 10 10.22 -2.13 -0.32
CA LEU A 10 9.38 -2.53 -1.46
C LEU A 10 8.12 -3.30 -1.03
N GLN A 11 8.20 -4.13 0.01
CA GLN A 11 7.04 -4.93 0.46
C GLN A 11 6.08 -4.12 1.33
N CYS A 12 6.58 -3.18 2.13
CA CYS A 12 5.80 -2.52 3.17
C CYS A 12 5.51 -1.04 2.94
N ARG A 13 6.27 -0.37 2.05
CA ARG A 13 6.11 1.07 1.79
C ARG A 13 5.69 1.39 0.35
N MET A 14 5.60 0.37 -0.51
CA MET A 14 5.04 0.52 -1.86
C MET A 14 3.52 0.42 -1.81
N ASP A 15 2.88 1.31 -1.07
CA ASP A 15 1.42 1.45 -1.09
C ASP A 15 1.05 2.39 -2.24
N ILE A 16 0.33 1.86 -3.23
CA ILE A 16 -0.20 2.60 -4.39
C ILE A 16 -1.73 2.66 -4.36
N THR A 17 -2.33 2.37 -3.20
CA THR A 17 -3.79 2.40 -3.03
C THR A 17 -4.28 3.85 -3.20
N PRO A 18 -5.22 4.10 -4.12
CA PRO A 18 -5.80 5.43 -4.29
C PRO A 18 -6.48 5.91 -3.00
N VAL A 19 -6.22 7.15 -2.60
CA VAL A 19 -6.97 7.81 -1.53
C VAL A 19 -8.33 8.22 -2.08
N THR A 20 -9.40 7.67 -1.52
CA THR A 20 -10.77 8.08 -1.87
C THR A 20 -11.16 9.33 -1.10
N THR A 21 -12.21 10.00 -1.56
CA THR A 21 -12.80 11.14 -0.87
C THR A 21 -14.13 10.77 -0.24
N GLU A 22 -14.48 11.45 0.85
CA GLU A 22 -15.76 11.36 1.53
C GLU A 22 -16.34 12.76 1.70
N TYR A 23 -17.65 12.88 1.55
CA TYR A 23 -18.34 14.15 1.65
C TYR A 23 -19.03 14.28 3.02
N PHE A 24 -18.72 15.37 3.74
CA PHE A 24 -19.27 15.67 5.06
C PHE A 24 -20.42 16.67 4.96
N GLU A 25 -21.65 16.17 5.01
CA GLU A 25 -22.87 16.99 4.87
C GLU A 25 -22.95 18.13 5.91
N GLY A 26 -22.54 17.87 7.15
CA GLY A 26 -22.65 18.84 8.26
C GLY A 26 -21.80 20.11 8.11
N ILE A 27 -20.79 20.08 7.23
CA ILE A 27 -19.91 21.22 6.95
C ILE A 27 -19.72 21.47 5.44
N ASN A 28 -20.48 20.77 4.59
CA ASN A 28 -20.50 20.89 3.13
C ASN A 28 -19.08 20.88 2.50
N VAL A 29 -18.29 19.85 2.81
CA VAL A 29 -16.92 19.73 2.30
C VAL A 29 -16.57 18.29 1.93
N GLU A 30 -15.76 18.14 0.90
CA GLU A 30 -15.13 16.89 0.50
C GLU A 30 -13.75 16.77 1.15
N VAL A 31 -13.48 15.64 1.82
CA VAL A 31 -12.22 15.38 2.52
C VAL A 31 -11.65 14.05 2.04
N GLY A 32 -10.32 13.99 1.86
CA GLY A 32 -9.65 12.73 1.57
C GLY A 32 -9.69 11.77 2.75
N ARG A 33 -9.98 10.50 2.49
CA ARG A 33 -9.94 9.40 3.46
C ARG A 33 -8.51 8.93 3.67
N PHE A 34 -7.77 9.64 4.51
CA PHE A 34 -6.36 9.36 4.85
C PHE A 34 -6.18 8.40 6.04
N ASP A 35 -7.27 7.87 6.60
CA ASP A 35 -7.29 6.91 7.70
C ASP A 35 -6.98 5.46 7.27
N GLN A 36 -6.58 5.26 6.01
CA GLN A 36 -6.26 3.96 5.45
C GLN A 36 -5.05 3.34 6.21
N ILE A 37 -5.19 2.09 6.63
CA ILE A 37 -4.10 1.36 7.27
C ILE A 37 -3.17 0.81 6.18
N HIS A 38 -1.94 1.30 6.15
CA HIS A 38 -0.88 0.75 5.30
C HIS A 38 -0.51 -0.67 5.77
N MET A 39 -0.44 -1.61 4.82
CA MET A 39 -0.08 -3.00 5.09
C MET A 39 1.03 -3.49 4.17
N CYS A 40 1.88 -4.38 4.68
CA CYS A 40 2.86 -5.06 3.85
C CYS A 40 2.17 -6.02 2.88
N ARG A 41 2.56 -5.97 1.60
CA ARG A 41 2.01 -6.84 0.57
C ARG A 41 2.72 -8.20 0.57
N ASP A 42 1.94 -9.27 0.47
CA ASP A 42 2.49 -10.63 0.33
C ASP A 42 3.04 -10.87 -1.08
N PHE A 43 4.35 -11.12 -1.16
CA PHE A 43 5.07 -11.39 -2.41
C PHE A 43 5.24 -12.90 -2.67
N SER A 44 4.58 -13.78 -1.91
CA SER A 44 4.67 -15.24 -2.06
C SER A 44 4.41 -15.70 -3.50
N LYS A 45 3.30 -15.25 -4.10
CA LYS A 45 2.93 -15.57 -5.49
C LYS A 45 3.94 -15.05 -6.51
N LEU A 46 4.42 -13.82 -6.33
CA LEU A 46 5.46 -13.25 -7.21
C LEU A 46 6.74 -14.08 -7.15
N ARG A 47 7.14 -14.50 -5.94
CA ARG A 47 8.30 -15.38 -5.73
C ARG A 47 8.12 -16.76 -6.36
N SER A 48 6.91 -17.34 -6.32
CA SER A 48 6.62 -18.60 -7.00
C SER A 48 6.77 -18.44 -8.52
N TRP A 49 6.17 -17.40 -9.10
CA TRP A 49 6.28 -17.10 -10.53
C TRP A 49 7.74 -16.93 -11.00
N MET A 50 8.57 -16.23 -10.23
CA MET A 50 10.00 -16.05 -10.57
C MET A 50 10.81 -17.36 -10.52
N LYS A 51 10.36 -18.37 -9.75
CA LYS A 51 11.04 -19.67 -9.65
C LYS A 51 10.59 -20.66 -10.73
N GLU A 52 9.41 -20.45 -11.30
CA GLU A 52 8.86 -21.21 -12.42
C GLU A 52 9.44 -20.74 -13.78
N LYS A 53 10.28 -19.70 -13.77
CA LYS A 53 10.98 -19.12 -14.91
C LYS A 53 12.49 -19.29 -14.74
#